data_AF-A0A826H140-F1
#
_entry.id   AF-A0A826H140-F1
#
_cell.length_a   1.000
_cell.length_b   1.000
_cell.length_c   1.000
_cell.angle_alpha   90.00
_cell.angle_beta   90.00
_cell.angle_gamma   90.00
#
_symmetry.space_group_name_H-M   'P 1'
#
loop_
_entity.id
_entity.type
_entity.pdbx_description
1 polymer ?
#
loop_
_entity_poly.entity_id
_entity_poly.type
_entity_poly.pdbx_seq_one_letter_code
_entity_poly.pdbx_strand_id
1 'polypeptide(L)'
;MKKISSAILLIAFIAFINCKSNAGEVSTNDPEKEFYQSIIKLGNGFLDVFTSFGGLVADAFGLKADPKKSEVQKYFNSIATKLETTISSLASLPKENGGGTKDQPGKDTANNTGSAVESAIKEISEKLKAIAEAAKKAAGAAGSDETSIGNVVNAGGAGAGGGAADTNSVKGIANGMKAIVDAAEKAAGAGKEEKKELLKAAGDGAATGTDNAGAGHLFSGANGAGQGASDAQAQKAAGAINAVSGEQILKEIVDAAKNGGAGAGAAAAEATNPISAAIGAAAQGGAFGNGMDQNSKVAAAIVLRGMAKDGKFAVNNDNQKDGVKSAVESGVNKTILALTGIVKEAVDAGLKTIVTAVKGASDAGAGAAHRK
;
A
#
# COMPACT_ATOMS: atom_id res chain seq x y z
N MET A 1 -20.15 17.82 9.16
CA MET A 1 -19.65 18.33 7.87
C MET A 1 -19.65 17.19 6.86
N LYS A 2 -20.52 17.23 5.84
CA LYS A 2 -20.66 16.15 4.85
C LYS A 2 -19.37 16.03 4.05
N LYS A 3 -18.78 14.83 4.01
CA LYS A 3 -17.64 14.49 3.15
C LYS A 3 -18.10 14.61 1.69
N ILE A 4 -17.90 15.76 1.07
CA ILE A 4 -18.05 15.89 -0.38
C ILE A 4 -16.99 14.97 -0.97
N SER A 5 -17.43 13.90 -1.62
CA SER A 5 -16.55 12.85 -2.13
C SER A 5 -15.47 13.47 -3.01
N SER A 6 -14.20 13.14 -2.77
CA SER A 6 -13.03 13.75 -3.39
C SER A 6 -13.06 13.73 -4.93
N ALA A 7 -13.75 12.75 -5.51
CA ALA A 7 -14.02 12.66 -6.95
C ALA A 7 -14.97 13.78 -7.44
N ILE A 8 -15.97 14.16 -6.64
CA ILE A 8 -16.92 15.23 -6.97
C ILE A 8 -16.22 16.59 -7.00
N LEU A 9 -15.23 16.83 -6.14
CA LEU A 9 -14.45 18.07 -6.17
C LEU A 9 -13.50 18.14 -7.37
N LEU A 10 -12.93 17.00 -7.80
CA LEU A 10 -12.09 16.91 -9.00
C LEU A 10 -12.92 17.08 -10.28
N ILE A 11 -14.09 16.42 -10.36
CA ILE A 11 -15.04 16.55 -11.48
C ILE A 11 -15.60 17.96 -11.55
N ALA A 12 -15.93 18.59 -10.40
CA ALA A 12 -16.34 19.99 -10.37
C ALA A 12 -15.20 20.92 -10.82
N PHE A 13 -13.94 20.62 -10.49
CA PHE A 13 -12.81 21.43 -10.95
C PHE A 13 -12.59 21.31 -12.47
N ILE A 14 -12.74 20.10 -13.05
CA ILE A 14 -12.73 19.88 -14.51
C ILE A 14 -13.92 20.58 -15.18
N ALA A 15 -15.10 20.55 -14.56
CA ALA A 15 -16.27 21.28 -15.03
C ALA A 15 -16.07 22.81 -14.97
N PHE A 16 -15.40 23.34 -13.94
CA PHE A 16 -15.08 24.77 -13.83
C PHE A 16 -14.03 25.22 -14.86
N ILE A 17 -13.05 24.37 -15.21
CA ILE A 17 -12.11 24.63 -16.32
C ILE A 17 -12.84 24.63 -17.67
N ASN A 18 -13.82 23.73 -17.87
CA ASN A 18 -14.63 23.68 -19.09
C ASN A 18 -15.77 24.73 -19.16
N CYS A 19 -16.21 25.32 -18.04
CA CYS A 19 -17.33 26.28 -18.02
C CYS A 19 -16.95 27.75 -18.27
N LYS A 20 -15.73 28.05 -18.76
CA LYS A 20 -15.37 29.39 -19.23
C LYS A 20 -14.77 29.44 -20.63
N SER A 21 -15.08 28.44 -21.47
CA SER A 21 -14.78 28.49 -22.91
C SER A 21 -15.98 29.02 -23.69
N ASN A 22 -16.11 30.34 -23.74
CA ASN A 22 -16.69 31.02 -24.90
C ASN A 22 -15.67 32.07 -25.36
N ALA A 23 -14.56 31.59 -25.93
CA ALA A 23 -13.60 32.43 -26.63
C ALA A 23 -13.65 32.04 -28.11
N GLY A 24 -14.43 32.81 -28.86
CA GLY A 24 -14.48 32.74 -30.32
C GLY A 24 -13.14 33.02 -30.98
N GLU A 25 -13.10 32.68 -32.26
CA GLU A 25 -11.99 32.73 -33.21
C GLU A 25 -11.18 34.05 -33.24
N VAL A 26 -9.87 33.87 -33.50
CA VAL A 26 -8.86 34.80 -34.08
C VAL A 26 -8.46 36.05 -33.29
N SER A 27 -7.30 35.96 -32.62
CA SER A 27 -6.09 36.78 -32.87
C SER A 27 -4.94 36.28 -31.99
N THR A 28 -3.75 36.21 -32.59
CA THR A 28 -2.49 35.71 -32.02
C THR A 28 -1.86 36.73 -31.07
N ASN A 29 -1.27 36.24 -29.97
CA ASN A 29 -0.49 36.98 -28.96
C ASN A 29 -1.28 37.66 -27.81
N ASP A 30 -2.27 36.97 -27.23
CA ASP A 30 -2.86 37.39 -25.95
C ASP A 30 -2.31 36.52 -24.80
N PRO A 31 -1.49 37.08 -23.88
CA PRO A 31 -0.90 36.34 -22.76
C PRO A 31 -1.93 35.65 -21.87
N GLU A 32 -3.14 36.20 -21.76
CA GLU A 32 -4.23 35.57 -20.99
C GLU A 32 -4.67 34.26 -21.67
N LYS A 33 -4.87 34.26 -22.99
CA LYS A 33 -5.30 33.06 -23.73
C LYS A 33 -4.24 31.96 -23.71
N GLU A 34 -2.96 32.31 -23.80
CA GLU A 34 -1.86 31.34 -23.68
C GLU A 34 -1.76 30.73 -22.28
N PHE A 35 -2.02 31.53 -21.26
CA PHE A 35 -2.07 31.09 -19.88
C PHE A 35 -3.25 30.14 -19.62
N TYR A 36 -4.46 30.48 -20.06
CA TYR A 36 -5.63 29.60 -19.96
C TYR A 36 -5.44 28.31 -20.75
N GLN A 37 -4.84 28.35 -21.95
CA GLN A 37 -4.52 27.14 -22.69
C GLN A 37 -3.49 26.25 -21.98
N SER A 38 -2.49 26.86 -21.33
CA SER A 38 -1.51 26.14 -20.51
C SER A 38 -2.19 25.41 -19.34
N ILE A 39 -3.12 26.08 -18.65
CA ILE A 39 -3.91 25.49 -17.55
C ILE A 39 -4.84 24.38 -18.03
N ILE A 40 -5.51 24.55 -19.17
CA ILE A 40 -6.40 23.52 -19.76
C ILE A 40 -5.59 22.27 -20.16
N LYS A 41 -4.45 22.45 -20.83
CA LYS A 41 -3.58 21.33 -21.21
C LYS A 41 -3.04 20.60 -19.97
N LEU A 42 -2.71 21.35 -18.91
CA LEU A 42 -2.28 20.78 -17.64
C LEU A 42 -3.41 20.01 -16.93
N GLY A 43 -4.63 20.55 -16.94
CA GLY A 43 -5.81 19.87 -16.41
C GLY A 43 -6.17 18.57 -17.13
N ASN A 44 -6.08 18.57 -18.47
CA ASN A 44 -6.31 17.37 -19.28
C ASN A 44 -5.21 16.32 -19.06
N GLY A 45 -3.93 16.72 -19.06
CA GLY A 45 -2.82 15.80 -18.79
C GLY A 45 -2.89 15.20 -17.38
N PHE A 46 -3.36 15.97 -16.40
CA PHE A 46 -3.60 15.47 -15.05
C PHE A 46 -4.78 14.48 -14.98
N LEU A 47 -5.85 14.74 -15.72
CA LEU A 47 -6.97 13.80 -15.85
C LEU A 47 -6.50 12.48 -16.46
N ASP A 48 -5.63 12.51 -17.46
CA ASP A 48 -5.04 11.29 -18.04
C ASP A 48 -4.19 10.53 -17.01
N VAL A 49 -3.39 11.23 -16.19
CA VAL A 49 -2.63 10.63 -15.09
C VAL A 49 -3.56 9.96 -14.07
N PHE A 50 -4.64 10.64 -13.68
CA PHE A 50 -5.60 10.14 -12.70
C PHE A 50 -6.40 8.95 -13.25
N THR A 51 -6.83 9.02 -14.51
CA THR A 51 -7.59 7.95 -15.17
C THR A 51 -6.70 6.74 -15.43
N SER A 52 -5.43 6.95 -15.78
CA SER A 52 -4.42 5.90 -15.89
C SER A 52 -4.24 5.16 -14.57
N PHE A 53 -4.00 5.88 -13.46
CA PHE A 53 -3.86 5.26 -12.15
C PHE A 53 -5.16 4.59 -11.66
N GLY A 54 -6.32 5.24 -11.86
CA GLY A 54 -7.64 4.74 -11.45
C GLY A 54 -8.10 3.49 -12.21
N GLY A 55 -7.89 3.45 -13.53
CA GLY A 55 -8.16 2.27 -14.36
C GLY A 55 -7.20 1.12 -14.04
N LEU A 56 -5.91 1.42 -13.80
CA LEU A 56 -4.93 0.42 -13.39
C LEU A 56 -5.22 -0.18 -12.01
N VAL A 57 -5.90 0.55 -11.13
CA VAL A 57 -6.23 0.11 -9.78
C VAL A 57 -7.31 -0.98 -9.73
N ALA A 58 -8.29 -0.92 -10.65
CA ALA A 58 -9.47 -1.80 -10.63
C ALA A 58 -9.12 -3.26 -10.98
N ASP A 59 -8.17 -3.46 -11.89
CA ASP A 59 -7.84 -4.80 -12.42
C ASP A 59 -6.59 -5.45 -11.79
N ALA A 60 -5.77 -4.71 -11.03
CA ALA A 60 -4.38 -5.13 -10.77
C ALA A 60 -4.00 -5.42 -9.31
N PHE A 61 -4.89 -5.16 -8.35
CA PHE A 61 -4.55 -5.28 -6.92
C PHE A 61 -5.37 -6.34 -6.15
N GLY A 62 -6.24 -7.08 -6.85
CA GLY A 62 -6.87 -8.28 -6.31
C GLY A 62 -5.99 -9.51 -6.60
N LEU A 63 -5.90 -10.42 -5.63
CA LEU A 63 -5.35 -11.74 -5.86
C LEU A 63 -6.35 -12.59 -6.66
N LYS A 64 -5.86 -13.46 -7.56
CA LYS A 64 -6.75 -14.38 -8.28
C LYS A 64 -7.26 -15.46 -7.34
N ALA A 65 -8.25 -16.23 -7.80
CA ALA A 65 -8.63 -17.47 -7.11
C ALA A 65 -7.42 -18.42 -7.03
N ASP A 66 -7.20 -19.03 -5.87
CA ASP A 66 -6.02 -19.83 -5.55
C ASP A 66 -4.68 -19.10 -5.76
N PRO A 67 -4.45 -18.00 -5.04
CA PRO A 67 -3.28 -17.18 -5.28
C PRO A 67 -1.98 -17.90 -4.90
N LYS A 68 -0.98 -17.68 -5.74
CA LYS A 68 0.38 -18.19 -5.54
C LYS A 68 1.24 -17.15 -4.85
N LYS A 69 2.32 -17.58 -4.20
CA LYS A 69 3.27 -16.64 -3.59
C LYS A 69 3.88 -15.71 -4.62
N SER A 70 4.13 -16.18 -5.85
CA SER A 70 4.55 -15.32 -6.96
C SER A 70 3.56 -14.19 -7.30
N GLU A 71 2.28 -14.33 -6.97
CA GLU A 71 1.30 -13.25 -7.11
C GLU A 71 1.49 -12.13 -6.08
N VAL A 72 2.07 -12.42 -4.91
CA VAL A 72 2.48 -11.40 -3.93
C VAL A 72 3.63 -10.56 -4.49
N GLN A 73 4.61 -11.21 -5.13
CA GLN A 73 5.69 -10.51 -5.82
C GLN A 73 5.15 -9.63 -6.96
N LYS A 74 4.26 -10.18 -7.80
CA LYS A 74 3.60 -9.44 -8.90
C LYS A 74 2.81 -8.25 -8.38
N TYR A 75 2.10 -8.39 -7.26
CA TYR A 75 1.38 -7.31 -6.61
C TYR A 75 2.29 -6.13 -6.26
N PHE A 76 3.41 -6.37 -5.57
CA PHE A 76 4.34 -5.31 -5.20
C PHE A 76 5.02 -4.67 -6.41
N ASN A 77 5.43 -5.46 -7.41
CA ASN A 77 5.95 -4.94 -8.66
C ASN A 77 4.91 -4.06 -9.39
N SER A 78 3.64 -4.47 -9.38
CA SER A 78 2.53 -3.72 -9.96
C SER A 78 2.35 -2.36 -9.29
N ILE A 79 2.47 -2.27 -7.95
CA ILE A 79 2.51 -0.98 -7.24
C ILE A 79 3.65 -0.11 -7.78
N ALA A 80 4.87 -0.66 -7.82
CA ALA A 80 6.06 0.08 -8.23
C ALA A 80 5.91 0.63 -9.65
N THR A 81 5.57 -0.24 -10.62
CA THR A 81 5.41 0.15 -12.02
C THR A 81 4.33 1.20 -12.20
N LYS A 82 3.17 1.06 -11.54
CA LYS A 82 2.09 2.06 -11.61
C LYS A 82 2.51 3.43 -11.11
N LEU A 83 3.25 3.48 -10.00
CA LEU A 83 3.77 4.72 -9.46
C LEU A 83 4.83 5.34 -10.38
N GLU A 84 5.71 4.53 -10.97
CA GLU A 84 6.69 4.99 -11.96
C GLU A 84 6.05 5.54 -13.24
N THR A 85 5.00 4.87 -13.74
CA THR A 85 4.19 5.39 -14.85
C THR A 85 3.55 6.72 -14.46
N THR A 86 2.96 6.82 -13.27
CA THR A 86 2.38 8.07 -12.75
C THR A 86 3.41 9.19 -12.70
N ILE A 87 4.62 8.93 -12.16
CA ILE A 87 5.73 9.89 -12.10
C ILE A 87 6.14 10.34 -13.50
N SER A 88 6.25 9.40 -14.45
CA SER A 88 6.62 9.72 -15.84
C SER A 88 5.56 10.59 -16.51
N SER A 89 4.28 10.28 -16.30
CA SER A 89 3.17 11.09 -16.81
C SER A 89 3.15 12.49 -16.17
N LEU A 90 3.40 12.61 -14.86
CA LEU A 90 3.53 13.91 -14.18
C LEU A 90 4.70 14.73 -14.74
N ALA A 91 5.84 14.11 -15.04
CA ALA A 91 6.99 14.79 -15.63
C ALA A 91 6.76 15.24 -17.08
N SER A 92 5.85 14.57 -17.80
CA SER A 92 5.46 14.93 -19.17
C SER A 92 4.40 16.04 -19.25
N LEU A 93 3.87 16.47 -18.10
CA LEU A 93 2.91 17.56 -18.08
C LEU A 93 3.54 18.83 -18.67
N PRO A 94 2.78 19.60 -19.47
CA PRO A 94 3.24 20.87 -19.97
C PRO A 94 3.71 21.74 -18.80
N LYS A 95 4.97 22.13 -18.83
CA LYS A 95 5.47 23.22 -17.99
C LYS A 95 4.77 24.48 -18.46
N GLU A 96 4.28 25.33 -17.55
CA GLU A 96 3.85 26.66 -17.95
C GLU A 96 4.98 27.26 -18.78
N ASN A 97 4.71 27.63 -20.04
CA ASN A 97 5.61 28.48 -20.76
C ASN A 97 5.75 29.73 -19.90
N GLY A 98 6.88 29.86 -19.22
CA GLY A 98 7.32 31.16 -18.76
C GLY A 98 7.41 32.01 -20.01
N GLY A 99 6.43 32.89 -20.20
CA GLY A 99 6.52 34.03 -21.10
C GLY A 99 7.60 34.97 -20.58
N GLY A 100 8.84 34.51 -20.57
CA GLY A 100 10.03 35.32 -20.52
C GLY A 100 10.45 35.51 -21.97
N THR A 101 9.93 36.55 -22.60
CA THR A 101 10.77 37.29 -23.55
C THR A 101 12.06 37.59 -22.81
N LYS A 102 13.13 36.90 -23.20
CA LYS A 102 14.48 37.43 -23.06
C LYS A 102 14.43 38.81 -23.73
N ASP A 103 15.04 39.79 -23.09
CA ASP A 103 15.19 41.18 -23.56
C ASP A 103 14.25 42.20 -22.90
N GLN A 104 14.43 42.42 -21.59
CA GLN A 104 14.49 43.80 -21.09
C GLN A 104 15.32 43.89 -19.80
N PRO A 105 16.41 44.67 -19.78
CA PRO A 105 17.20 44.88 -18.58
C PRO A 105 16.46 45.88 -17.67
N GLY A 106 16.18 45.46 -16.44
CA GLY A 106 15.78 46.34 -15.34
C GLY A 106 14.28 46.40 -15.06
N LYS A 107 13.76 45.39 -14.36
CA LYS A 107 12.75 45.57 -13.30
C LYS A 107 12.65 44.32 -12.43
N ASP A 108 13.08 44.45 -11.19
CA ASP A 108 12.84 43.46 -10.15
C ASP A 108 11.34 43.27 -9.94
N THR A 109 10.78 42.17 -10.44
CA THR A 109 9.50 41.65 -9.94
C THR A 109 9.45 40.16 -10.20
N ALA A 110 9.70 39.40 -9.13
CA ALA A 110 9.50 37.97 -9.06
C ALA A 110 8.07 37.60 -9.47
N ASN A 111 7.89 36.99 -10.63
CA ASN A 111 6.65 36.29 -10.95
C ASN A 111 7.01 34.84 -11.28
N ASN A 112 6.84 34.01 -10.26
CA ASN A 112 7.43 32.69 -10.08
C ASN A 112 6.34 31.60 -10.10
N THR A 113 5.34 31.70 -11.00
CA THR A 113 4.14 30.84 -11.01
C THR A 113 4.40 29.46 -11.64
N GLY A 114 5.12 29.41 -12.78
CA GLY A 114 5.56 28.14 -13.38
C GLY A 114 6.48 27.34 -12.47
N SER A 115 7.25 28.03 -11.62
CA SER A 115 8.12 27.40 -10.61
C SER A 115 7.34 26.71 -9.49
N ALA A 116 6.16 27.21 -9.09
CA ALA A 116 5.38 26.62 -8.00
C ALA A 116 4.75 25.29 -8.41
N VAL A 117 4.19 25.21 -9.62
CA VAL A 117 3.62 23.98 -10.18
C VAL A 117 4.71 22.94 -10.42
N GLU A 118 5.84 23.35 -11.05
CA GLU A 118 6.98 22.46 -11.25
C GLU A 118 7.56 21.94 -9.93
N SER A 119 7.65 22.81 -8.91
CA SER A 119 8.11 22.42 -7.57
C SER A 119 7.17 21.41 -6.93
N ALA A 120 5.85 21.60 -7.03
CA ALA A 120 4.87 20.66 -6.53
C ALA A 120 4.95 19.31 -7.26
N ILE A 121 5.05 19.32 -8.59
CA ILE A 121 5.23 18.09 -9.39
C ILE A 121 6.50 17.36 -8.97
N LYS A 122 7.61 18.07 -8.79
CA LYS A 122 8.89 17.49 -8.36
C LYS A 122 8.78 16.86 -6.97
N GLU A 123 8.24 17.60 -6.00
CA GLU A 123 8.08 17.12 -4.62
C GLU A 123 7.21 15.84 -4.56
N ILE A 124 6.07 15.85 -5.25
CA ILE A 124 5.17 14.69 -5.29
C ILE A 124 5.83 13.52 -6.03
N SER A 125 6.56 13.77 -7.11
CA SER A 125 7.29 12.72 -7.84
C SER A 125 8.33 12.03 -6.96
N GLU A 126 9.08 12.79 -6.16
CA GLU A 126 10.05 12.25 -5.19
C GLU A 126 9.36 11.40 -4.12
N LYS A 127 8.22 11.87 -3.59
CA LYS A 127 7.39 11.14 -2.62
C LYS A 127 6.84 9.83 -3.18
N LEU A 128 6.28 9.84 -4.39
CA LEU A 128 5.77 8.63 -5.05
C LEU A 128 6.90 7.65 -5.40
N LYS A 129 8.09 8.16 -5.77
CA LYS A 129 9.27 7.34 -6.03
C LYS A 129 9.71 6.58 -4.79
N ALA A 130 9.66 7.21 -3.61
CA ALA A 130 9.97 6.53 -2.35
C ALA A 130 9.02 5.35 -2.07
N ILE A 131 7.72 5.50 -2.37
CA ILE A 131 6.74 4.41 -2.26
C ILE A 131 7.05 3.29 -3.27
N ALA A 132 7.38 3.64 -4.52
CA ALA A 132 7.73 2.68 -5.56
C ALA A 132 8.97 1.84 -5.19
N GLU A 133 10.02 2.49 -4.69
CA GLU A 133 11.25 1.80 -4.24
C GLU A 133 10.99 0.89 -3.03
N ALA A 134 10.13 1.30 -2.09
CA ALA A 134 9.71 0.44 -0.99
C ALA A 134 8.95 -0.79 -1.49
N ALA A 135 8.07 -0.62 -2.50
CA ALA A 135 7.35 -1.72 -3.13
C ALA A 135 8.29 -2.70 -3.84
N LYS A 136 9.30 -2.22 -4.59
CA LYS A 136 10.32 -3.10 -5.21
C LYS A 136 11.07 -3.93 -4.17
N LYS A 137 11.43 -3.34 -3.03
CA LYS A 137 12.08 -4.07 -1.92
C LYS A 137 11.17 -5.17 -1.36
N ALA A 138 9.88 -4.87 -1.16
CA ALA A 138 8.90 -5.86 -0.73
C ALA A 138 8.75 -7.01 -1.76
N ALA A 139 8.72 -6.67 -3.05
CA ALA A 139 8.66 -7.65 -4.14
C ALA A 139 9.87 -8.59 -4.14
N GLY A 140 11.07 -8.06 -3.93
CA GLY A 140 12.31 -8.85 -3.87
C GLY A 140 12.37 -9.83 -2.68
N ALA A 141 11.58 -9.60 -1.63
CA ALA A 141 11.49 -10.48 -0.47
C ALA A 141 10.33 -11.48 -0.55
N ALA A 142 9.33 -11.25 -1.41
CA ALA A 142 8.19 -12.15 -1.56
C ALA A 142 8.61 -13.53 -2.09
N GLY A 143 7.85 -14.57 -1.76
CA GLY A 143 8.05 -15.89 -2.36
C GLY A 143 7.87 -15.82 -3.88
N SER A 144 8.89 -16.18 -4.65
CA SER A 144 8.84 -16.17 -6.12
C SER A 144 8.37 -17.50 -6.72
N ASP A 145 7.98 -18.45 -5.87
CA ASP A 145 7.54 -19.78 -6.30
C ASP A 145 6.02 -19.83 -6.56
N GLU A 146 5.61 -20.86 -7.29
CA GLU A 146 4.20 -21.12 -7.62
C GLU A 146 3.48 -21.91 -6.51
N THR A 147 4.03 -21.94 -5.29
CA THR A 147 3.31 -22.57 -4.17
C THR A 147 2.13 -21.70 -3.77
N SER A 148 1.05 -22.33 -3.31
CA SER A 148 -0.12 -21.62 -2.82
C SER A 148 0.24 -20.78 -1.59
N ILE A 149 -0.38 -19.61 -1.45
CA ILE A 149 -0.27 -18.77 -0.25
C ILE A 149 -0.82 -19.52 0.98
N GLY A 150 -1.86 -20.33 0.81
CA GLY A 150 -2.41 -21.22 1.84
C GLY A 150 -1.87 -22.64 1.74
N ASN A 151 -0.55 -22.82 1.55
CA ASN A 151 0.05 -24.16 1.44
C ASN A 151 -0.08 -24.94 2.76
N VAL A 152 -0.97 -25.92 2.80
CA VAL A 152 -1.22 -26.76 3.98
C VAL A 152 -0.68 -28.17 3.77
N VAL A 153 0.17 -28.63 4.69
CA VAL A 153 0.74 -29.98 4.72
C VAL A 153 0.07 -30.85 5.78
N ASN A 154 0.04 -32.15 5.54
CA ASN A 154 -0.40 -33.12 6.54
C ASN A 154 0.81 -33.57 7.37
N ALA A 155 0.76 -33.32 8.67
CA ALA A 155 1.83 -33.64 9.62
C ALA A 155 1.81 -35.10 10.13
N GLY A 156 1.07 -36.01 9.51
CA GLY A 156 0.89 -37.39 9.95
C GLY A 156 2.14 -38.27 9.88
N GLY A 157 3.17 -37.85 9.11
CA GLY A 157 4.46 -38.53 9.02
C GLY A 157 5.60 -37.78 9.72
N ALA A 158 6.65 -38.50 10.13
CA ALA A 158 7.86 -37.87 10.66
C ALA A 158 8.49 -36.94 9.60
N GLY A 159 8.79 -35.70 9.96
CA GLY A 159 9.32 -34.71 9.02
C GLY A 159 8.26 -34.01 8.15
N ALA A 160 6.98 -34.36 8.27
CA ALA A 160 5.90 -33.81 7.44
C ALA A 160 5.24 -32.53 8.00
N GLY A 161 5.83 -31.91 9.03
CA GLY A 161 5.36 -30.65 9.60
C GLY A 161 5.58 -29.44 8.68
N GLY A 162 5.09 -28.27 9.09
CA GLY A 162 5.14 -27.03 8.31
C GLY A 162 6.55 -26.43 8.18
N GLY A 163 7.48 -26.87 9.02
CA GLY A 163 8.87 -26.41 9.02
C GLY A 163 9.03 -24.95 9.47
N ALA A 164 10.20 -24.35 9.25
CA ALA A 164 10.38 -22.91 9.37
C ALA A 164 10.21 -22.24 7.99
N ALA A 165 9.67 -21.02 7.96
CA ALA A 165 9.63 -20.21 6.75
C ALA A 165 10.98 -19.50 6.57
N ASP A 166 11.25 -19.05 5.34
CA ASP A 166 12.47 -18.32 5.07
C ASP A 166 12.49 -16.99 5.85
N THR A 167 13.53 -16.83 6.68
CA THR A 167 13.66 -15.68 7.58
C THR A 167 13.78 -14.36 6.81
N ASN A 168 14.51 -14.37 5.71
CA ASN A 168 14.73 -13.16 4.90
C ASN A 168 13.45 -12.74 4.19
N SER A 169 12.67 -13.69 3.72
CA SER A 169 11.38 -13.47 3.08
C SER A 169 10.36 -12.89 4.06
N VAL A 170 10.17 -13.52 5.23
CA VAL A 170 9.22 -13.00 6.24
C VAL A 170 9.59 -11.58 6.67
N LYS A 171 10.86 -11.35 7.05
CA LYS A 171 11.32 -10.02 7.48
C LYS A 171 11.27 -9.01 6.36
N GLY A 172 11.69 -9.39 5.16
CA GLY A 172 11.72 -8.50 4.01
C GLY A 172 10.33 -8.06 3.56
N ILE A 173 9.33 -8.95 3.59
CA ILE A 173 7.93 -8.59 3.31
C ILE A 173 7.41 -7.64 4.38
N ALA A 174 7.59 -7.96 5.67
CA ALA A 174 7.11 -7.11 6.77
C ALA A 174 7.75 -5.70 6.73
N ASN A 175 9.08 -5.65 6.58
CA ASN A 175 9.82 -4.39 6.44
C ASN A 175 9.45 -3.62 5.17
N GLY A 176 9.19 -4.33 4.07
CA GLY A 176 8.73 -3.75 2.81
C GLY A 176 7.35 -3.09 2.95
N MET A 177 6.38 -3.80 3.54
CA MET A 177 5.05 -3.25 3.84
C MET A 177 5.14 -2.02 4.74
N LYS A 178 5.96 -2.07 5.80
CA LYS A 178 6.25 -0.91 6.65
C LYS A 178 6.83 0.25 5.86
N ALA A 179 7.82 0.02 5.01
CA ALA A 179 8.44 1.08 4.22
C ALA A 179 7.44 1.74 3.25
N ILE A 180 6.52 0.96 2.66
CA ILE A 180 5.44 1.48 1.82
C ILE A 180 4.52 2.39 2.65
N VAL A 181 4.06 1.92 3.82
CA VAL A 181 3.19 2.69 4.71
C VAL A 181 3.88 3.98 5.17
N ASP A 182 5.12 3.89 5.66
CA ASP A 182 5.89 5.06 6.09
C ASP A 182 6.08 6.09 4.96
N ALA A 183 6.36 5.63 3.74
CA ALA A 183 6.53 6.51 2.58
C ALA A 183 5.18 7.13 2.17
N ALA A 184 4.10 6.36 2.22
CA ALA A 184 2.75 6.83 1.90
C ALA A 184 2.24 7.87 2.91
N GLU A 185 2.45 7.65 4.20
CA GLU A 185 2.09 8.63 5.25
C GLU A 185 2.87 9.94 5.11
N LYS A 186 4.16 9.87 4.77
CA LYS A 186 4.97 11.04 4.43
C LYS A 186 4.50 11.74 3.15
N ALA A 187 4.06 10.97 2.16
CA ALA A 187 3.55 11.51 0.91
C ALA A 187 2.19 12.21 1.11
N ALA A 188 1.34 11.67 1.98
CA ALA A 188 0.02 12.22 2.30
C ALA A 188 0.05 13.42 3.26
N GLY A 189 1.17 13.65 3.94
CA GLY A 189 1.43 14.81 4.79
C GLY A 189 1.53 16.13 4.01
N ALA A 190 0.91 17.19 4.52
CA ALA A 190 1.02 18.54 3.97
C ALA A 190 2.32 19.19 4.46
N GLY A 191 3.39 19.11 3.67
CA GLY A 191 4.70 19.69 4.00
C GLY A 191 5.71 18.70 4.59
N LYS A 192 6.93 19.17 4.84
CA LYS A 192 8.12 18.33 5.14
C LYS A 192 8.09 17.63 6.50
N GLU A 193 7.17 17.97 7.41
CA GLU A 193 7.25 17.55 8.82
C GLU A 193 5.97 16.92 9.42
N GLU A 194 4.82 16.98 8.76
CA GLU A 194 3.59 16.36 9.29
C GLU A 194 3.33 15.00 8.64
N LYS A 195 3.40 13.90 9.41
CA LYS A 195 2.89 12.61 8.95
C LYS A 195 1.37 12.59 9.12
N LYS A 196 0.64 12.28 8.06
CA LYS A 196 -0.76 11.86 8.20
C LYS A 196 -0.76 10.39 8.61
N GLU A 197 -1.33 10.07 9.78
CA GLU A 197 -1.55 8.68 10.17
C GLU A 197 -2.64 8.09 9.26
N LEU A 198 -2.22 7.29 8.29
CA LEU A 198 -3.11 6.60 7.36
C LEU A 198 -3.53 5.26 7.94
N LEU A 199 -2.64 4.63 8.69
CA LEU A 199 -2.86 3.32 9.29
C LEU A 199 -3.15 3.47 10.79
N LYS A 200 -4.44 3.47 11.13
CA LYS A 200 -4.89 3.64 12.51
C LYS A 200 -4.52 2.42 13.37
N ALA A 201 -4.28 2.66 14.65
CA ALA A 201 -4.08 1.62 15.65
C ALA A 201 -5.23 0.60 15.67
N ALA A 202 -4.93 -0.65 16.07
CA ALA A 202 -5.95 -1.64 16.37
C ALA A 202 -6.86 -1.06 17.47
N GLY A 203 -8.08 -0.67 17.09
CA GLY A 203 -9.08 -0.23 18.04
C GLY A 203 -9.56 -1.40 18.91
N ASP A 204 -9.87 -1.06 20.16
CA ASP A 204 -10.41 -1.96 21.19
C ASP A 204 -11.58 -2.82 20.65
N GLY A 205 -11.69 -4.07 21.12
CA GLY A 205 -12.79 -4.98 20.77
C GLY A 205 -12.33 -6.31 20.18
N ALA A 206 -12.93 -6.74 19.06
CA ALA A 206 -12.70 -8.07 18.48
C ALA A 206 -11.23 -8.35 18.07
N ALA A 207 -10.46 -7.31 17.73
CA ALA A 207 -9.04 -7.44 17.37
C ALA A 207 -8.14 -7.82 18.55
N THR A 208 -8.51 -7.41 19.76
CA THR A 208 -7.79 -7.77 20.99
C THR A 208 -8.32 -9.05 21.63
N GLY A 209 -9.37 -9.66 21.08
CA GLY A 209 -9.88 -10.95 21.54
C GLY A 209 -8.85 -12.07 21.35
N THR A 210 -8.85 -13.05 22.26
CA THR A 210 -7.77 -14.05 22.37
C THR A 210 -8.24 -15.50 22.13
N ASP A 211 -9.51 -15.69 21.79
CA ASP A 211 -10.16 -17.00 21.62
C ASP A 211 -9.59 -17.87 20.48
N ASN A 212 -8.71 -17.30 19.65
CA ASN A 212 -8.12 -17.94 18.48
C ASN A 212 -6.62 -18.23 18.60
N ALA A 213 -6.04 -18.11 19.80
CA ALA A 213 -4.65 -18.48 20.07
C ALA A 213 -4.29 -19.91 19.59
N GLY A 214 -5.24 -20.83 19.61
CA GLY A 214 -5.09 -22.20 19.12
C GLY A 214 -4.69 -22.33 17.64
N ALA A 215 -4.82 -21.28 16.83
CA ALA A 215 -4.32 -21.25 15.46
C ALA A 215 -2.79 -21.43 15.39
N GLY A 216 -2.05 -21.18 16.48
CA GLY A 216 -0.61 -21.39 16.57
C GLY A 216 -0.17 -22.83 16.28
N HIS A 217 -1.06 -23.82 16.47
CA HIS A 217 -0.76 -25.21 16.11
C HIS A 217 -0.52 -25.41 14.60
N LEU A 218 -1.02 -24.52 13.75
CA LEU A 218 -0.76 -24.55 12.31
C LEU A 218 0.71 -24.25 11.97
N PHE A 219 1.47 -23.67 12.90
CA PHE A 219 2.86 -23.26 12.72
C PHE A 219 3.85 -24.33 13.21
N SER A 220 3.40 -25.58 13.38
CA SER A 220 4.26 -26.65 13.84
C SER A 220 5.40 -26.94 12.87
N GLY A 221 6.58 -27.15 13.44
CA GLY A 221 7.80 -27.52 12.74
C GLY A 221 7.83 -29.01 12.38
N ALA A 222 8.86 -29.41 11.62
CA ALA A 222 9.02 -30.79 11.14
C ALA A 222 9.46 -31.82 12.20
N ASN A 223 9.37 -31.49 13.50
CA ASN A 223 9.87 -32.32 14.59
C ASN A 223 8.78 -33.26 15.16
N GLY A 224 8.61 -34.41 14.51
CA GLY A 224 7.77 -35.52 14.97
C GLY A 224 6.46 -35.67 14.19
N ALA A 225 5.94 -36.89 14.13
CA ALA A 225 4.67 -37.22 13.49
C ALA A 225 3.47 -36.75 14.35
N GLY A 226 2.40 -36.29 13.71
CA GLY A 226 1.13 -35.92 14.35
C GLY A 226 1.11 -34.57 15.06
N GLN A 227 2.06 -33.68 14.75
CA GLN A 227 2.24 -32.41 15.46
C GLN A 227 1.56 -31.19 14.80
N GLY A 228 0.74 -31.41 13.77
CA GLY A 228 -0.08 -30.38 13.14
C GLY A 228 -1.30 -29.98 13.97
N ALA A 229 -2.06 -29.01 13.49
CA ALA A 229 -3.32 -28.63 14.09
C ALA A 229 -4.39 -29.73 13.93
N SER A 230 -5.12 -30.01 15.00
CA SER A 230 -6.42 -30.69 14.93
C SER A 230 -7.46 -29.84 14.21
N ASP A 231 -8.61 -30.45 13.86
CA ASP A 231 -9.67 -29.75 13.14
C ASP A 231 -10.16 -28.49 13.86
N ALA A 232 -10.39 -28.57 15.17
CA ALA A 232 -10.83 -27.45 16.00
C ALA A 232 -9.78 -26.33 16.09
N GLN A 233 -8.49 -26.68 16.12
CA GLN A 233 -7.39 -25.72 16.14
C GLN A 233 -7.21 -25.05 14.78
N ALA A 234 -7.36 -25.80 13.69
CA ALA A 234 -7.27 -25.28 12.33
C ALA A 234 -8.36 -24.22 12.05
N GLN A 235 -9.58 -24.44 12.54
CA GLN A 235 -10.69 -23.49 12.43
C GLN A 235 -10.43 -22.15 13.13
N LYS A 236 -9.55 -22.10 14.14
CA LYS A 236 -9.17 -20.85 14.82
C LYS A 236 -8.49 -19.85 13.89
N ALA A 237 -7.83 -20.30 12.82
CA ALA A 237 -7.27 -19.39 11.82
C ALA A 237 -8.37 -18.55 11.15
N ALA A 238 -9.46 -19.17 10.72
CA ALA A 238 -10.60 -18.46 10.17
C ALA A 238 -11.22 -17.50 11.20
N GLY A 239 -11.33 -17.94 12.46
CA GLY A 239 -11.81 -17.10 13.56
C GLY A 239 -10.99 -15.82 13.73
N ALA A 240 -9.66 -15.94 13.80
CA ALA A 240 -8.77 -14.78 13.94
C ALA A 240 -8.88 -13.82 12.75
N ILE A 241 -8.86 -14.35 11.52
CA ILE A 241 -8.91 -13.56 10.28
C ILE A 241 -10.27 -12.86 10.11
N ASN A 242 -11.37 -13.50 10.52
CA ASN A 242 -12.71 -12.92 10.42
C ASN A 242 -12.97 -11.87 11.49
N ALA A 243 -12.31 -11.96 12.65
CA ALA A 243 -12.45 -10.99 13.73
C ALA A 243 -11.79 -9.63 13.46
N VAL A 244 -10.97 -9.53 12.40
CA VAL A 244 -10.15 -8.32 12.13
C VAL A 244 -10.30 -7.79 10.69
N SER A 245 -10.04 -6.49 10.54
CA SER A 245 -9.93 -5.82 9.24
C SER A 245 -8.53 -5.98 8.64
N GLY A 246 -8.39 -5.71 7.35
CA GLY A 246 -7.09 -5.72 6.67
C GLY A 246 -6.13 -4.68 7.24
N GLU A 247 -6.64 -3.52 7.63
CA GLU A 247 -5.88 -2.43 8.25
C GLU A 247 -5.34 -2.87 9.61
N GLN A 248 -6.12 -3.59 10.42
CA GLN A 248 -5.65 -4.11 11.70
C GLN A 248 -4.53 -5.14 11.51
N ILE A 249 -4.66 -6.04 10.53
CA ILE A 249 -3.60 -7.00 10.20
C ILE A 249 -2.33 -6.26 9.74
N LEU A 250 -2.48 -5.33 8.80
CA LEU A 250 -1.37 -4.54 8.26
C LEU A 250 -0.67 -3.76 9.36
N LYS A 251 -1.42 -3.19 10.31
CA LYS A 251 -0.86 -2.44 11.45
C LYS A 251 0.01 -3.31 12.34
N GLU A 252 -0.42 -4.52 12.69
CA GLU A 252 0.40 -5.44 13.48
C GLU A 252 1.66 -5.87 12.72
N ILE A 253 1.59 -6.05 11.40
CA ILE A 253 2.77 -6.34 10.57
C ILE A 253 3.76 -5.15 10.61
N VAL A 254 3.26 -3.93 10.43
CA VAL A 254 4.05 -2.69 10.47
C VAL A 254 4.67 -2.47 11.84
N ASP A 255 3.92 -2.72 12.91
CA ASP A 255 4.40 -2.61 14.28
C ASP A 255 5.46 -3.66 14.60
N ALA A 256 5.26 -4.92 14.16
CA ALA A 256 6.25 -5.98 14.31
C ALA A 256 7.56 -5.68 13.55
N ALA A 257 7.45 -5.01 12.39
CA ALA A 257 8.60 -4.60 11.58
C ALA A 257 9.35 -3.37 12.14
N LYS A 258 8.87 -2.73 13.22
CA LYS A 258 9.64 -1.69 13.91
C LYS A 258 11.00 -2.26 14.33
N ASN A 259 12.04 -1.43 14.20
CA ASN A 259 13.43 -1.81 14.44
C ASN A 259 13.91 -3.03 13.61
N GLY A 260 13.33 -3.26 12.42
CA GLY A 260 13.78 -4.27 11.46
C GLY A 260 13.20 -5.67 11.65
N GLY A 261 12.25 -5.85 12.57
CA GLY A 261 11.69 -7.16 12.90
C GLY A 261 12.58 -7.91 13.90
N ALA A 262 12.33 -7.67 15.18
CA ALA A 262 13.09 -8.28 16.27
C ALA A 262 12.87 -9.81 16.33
N GLY A 263 13.95 -10.54 16.57
CA GLY A 263 13.93 -11.97 16.91
C GLY A 263 14.29 -12.93 15.76
N ALA A 264 14.82 -14.08 16.13
CA ALA A 264 14.83 -15.27 15.28
C ALA A 264 13.41 -15.87 15.21
N GLY A 265 13.22 -16.87 14.35
CA GLY A 265 11.99 -17.66 14.38
C GLY A 265 11.80 -18.35 15.73
N ALA A 266 10.56 -18.41 16.19
CA ALA A 266 10.19 -18.98 17.47
C ALA A 266 9.00 -19.93 17.32
N ALA A 267 8.92 -20.92 18.20
CA ALA A 267 7.72 -21.76 18.31
C ALA A 267 6.51 -20.88 18.68
N ALA A 268 5.30 -21.30 18.30
CA ALA A 268 4.10 -20.49 18.50
C ALA A 268 3.89 -20.03 19.96
N ALA A 269 4.14 -20.91 20.94
CA ALA A 269 4.01 -20.56 22.35
C ALA A 269 5.05 -19.53 22.85
N GLU A 270 6.20 -19.44 22.19
CA GLU A 270 7.33 -18.59 22.58
C GLU A 270 7.44 -17.30 21.77
N ALA A 271 6.75 -17.24 20.62
CA ALA A 271 6.77 -16.08 19.75
C ALA A 271 6.21 -14.85 20.47
N THR A 272 6.92 -13.72 20.38
CA THR A 272 6.55 -12.45 21.02
C THR A 272 6.06 -11.41 20.01
N ASN A 273 6.17 -11.70 18.71
CA ASN A 273 5.68 -10.85 17.65
C ASN A 273 5.31 -11.65 16.38
N PRO A 274 4.45 -11.10 15.50
CA PRO A 274 4.01 -11.76 14.27
C PRO A 274 5.12 -12.26 13.35
N ILE A 275 6.26 -11.55 13.25
CA ILE A 275 7.39 -11.95 12.40
C ILE A 275 8.04 -13.22 12.94
N SER A 276 8.34 -13.28 14.25
CA SER A 276 8.94 -14.46 14.89
C SER A 276 8.03 -15.69 14.78
N ALA A 277 6.71 -15.50 14.95
CA ALA A 277 5.71 -16.53 14.77
C ALA A 277 5.64 -17.03 13.32
N ALA A 278 5.62 -16.11 12.35
CA ALA A 278 5.57 -16.43 10.93
C ALA A 278 6.83 -17.16 10.44
N ILE A 279 8.01 -16.85 10.98
CA ILE A 279 9.23 -17.64 10.70
C ILE A 279 9.10 -19.03 11.32
N GLY A 280 8.60 -19.12 12.56
CA GLY A 280 8.42 -20.38 13.26
C GLY A 280 9.75 -21.00 13.71
N ALA A 281 9.67 -22.18 14.32
CA ALA A 281 10.82 -22.98 14.69
C ALA A 281 10.56 -24.46 14.38
N ALA A 282 11.61 -25.27 14.38
CA ALA A 282 11.49 -26.73 14.36
C ALA A 282 11.00 -27.25 15.73
N ALA A 283 9.74 -26.97 16.08
CA ALA A 283 9.15 -27.31 17.36
C ALA A 283 7.72 -27.84 17.18
N GLN A 284 7.15 -28.46 18.21
CA GLN A 284 5.76 -28.89 18.18
C GLN A 284 4.81 -27.69 18.07
N GLY A 285 3.64 -27.92 17.49
CA GLY A 285 2.59 -26.90 17.46
C GLY A 285 2.10 -26.57 18.87
N GLY A 286 1.80 -25.29 19.12
CA GLY A 286 1.27 -24.82 20.39
C GLY A 286 0.32 -23.65 20.16
N ALA A 287 -0.55 -23.36 21.13
CA ALA A 287 -1.30 -22.11 21.11
C ALA A 287 -0.35 -20.91 21.21
N PHE A 288 -0.70 -19.80 20.56
CA PHE A 288 0.03 -18.54 20.74
C PHE A 288 -0.09 -18.06 22.19
N GLY A 289 1.03 -17.58 22.74
CA GLY A 289 1.13 -17.02 24.09
C GLY A 289 1.87 -15.67 24.07
N ASN A 290 2.36 -15.20 25.22
CA ASN A 290 3.25 -14.03 25.31
C ASN A 290 2.74 -12.75 24.60
N GLY A 291 1.42 -12.54 24.60
CA GLY A 291 0.78 -11.40 23.94
C GLY A 291 0.62 -11.53 22.42
N MET A 292 0.89 -12.71 21.83
CA MET A 292 0.58 -13.09 20.45
C MET A 292 -0.83 -13.68 20.26
N ASP A 293 -1.55 -13.90 21.35
CA ASP A 293 -2.88 -14.50 21.40
C ASP A 293 -3.99 -13.60 20.83
N GLN A 294 -3.74 -12.29 20.69
CA GLN A 294 -4.67 -11.35 20.06
C GLN A 294 -4.95 -11.70 18.60
N ASN A 295 -6.24 -11.68 18.21
CA ASN A 295 -6.70 -12.00 16.85
C ASN A 295 -5.92 -11.24 15.76
N SER A 296 -5.61 -9.96 15.96
CA SER A 296 -4.83 -9.15 15.01
C SER A 296 -3.42 -9.70 14.79
N LYS A 297 -2.73 -10.10 15.86
CA LYS A 297 -1.36 -10.64 15.81
C LYS A 297 -1.32 -12.06 15.28
N VAL A 298 -2.29 -12.89 15.68
CA VAL A 298 -2.48 -14.23 15.09
C VAL A 298 -2.70 -14.11 13.58
N ALA A 299 -3.61 -13.23 13.16
CA ALA A 299 -3.87 -12.97 11.75
C ALA A 299 -2.64 -12.44 11.00
N ALA A 300 -1.87 -11.53 11.60
CA ALA A 300 -0.63 -11.02 11.02
C ALA A 300 0.44 -12.12 10.84
N ALA A 301 0.59 -13.03 11.81
CA ALA A 301 1.49 -14.16 11.68
C ALA A 301 1.07 -15.11 10.54
N ILE A 302 -0.24 -15.39 10.42
CA ILE A 302 -0.82 -16.22 9.34
C ILE A 302 -0.55 -15.58 7.98
N VAL A 303 -0.82 -14.28 7.86
CA VAL A 303 -0.64 -13.54 6.61
C VAL A 303 0.83 -13.51 6.19
N LEU A 304 1.73 -13.15 7.10
CA LEU A 304 3.18 -13.15 6.82
C LEU A 304 3.68 -14.54 6.41
N ARG A 305 3.26 -15.59 7.11
CA ARG A 305 3.61 -16.98 6.78
C ARG A 305 3.14 -17.34 5.37
N GLY A 306 1.90 -17.00 5.02
CA GLY A 306 1.34 -17.34 3.72
C GLY A 306 2.05 -16.65 2.55
N MET A 307 2.49 -15.40 2.73
CA MET A 307 3.19 -14.63 1.70
C MET A 307 4.68 -15.01 1.55
N ALA A 308 5.30 -15.50 2.62
CA ALA A 308 6.74 -15.75 2.67
C ALA A 308 7.16 -17.04 1.95
N LYS A 309 8.36 -17.02 1.37
CA LYS A 309 9.04 -18.21 0.84
C LYS A 309 9.10 -19.30 1.93
N ASP A 310 8.87 -20.55 1.52
CA ASP A 310 8.85 -21.74 2.39
C ASP A 310 7.79 -21.75 3.50
N GLY A 311 6.98 -20.69 3.64
CA GLY A 311 5.86 -20.67 4.56
C GLY A 311 4.80 -21.73 4.25
N LYS A 312 4.56 -22.61 5.21
CA LYS A 312 3.54 -23.67 5.16
C LYS A 312 2.79 -23.72 6.47
N PHE A 313 1.58 -24.25 6.42
CA PHE A 313 0.75 -24.57 7.59
C PHE A 313 0.60 -26.07 7.73
N ALA A 314 0.48 -26.57 8.95
CA ALA A 314 0.44 -28.00 9.23
C ALA A 314 -0.86 -28.41 9.94
N VAL A 315 -1.51 -29.44 9.43
CA VAL A 315 -2.70 -30.07 10.01
C VAL A 315 -2.45 -31.56 10.25
N ASN A 316 -3.13 -32.15 11.22
CA ASN A 316 -3.08 -33.60 11.47
C ASN A 316 -3.95 -34.41 10.49
N ASN A 317 -4.89 -33.74 9.86
CA ASN A 317 -5.96 -34.31 9.07
C ASN A 317 -6.21 -33.45 7.83
N ASP A 318 -6.45 -34.08 6.69
CA ASP A 318 -6.72 -33.40 5.42
C ASP A 318 -8.04 -32.61 5.41
N ASN A 319 -9.01 -32.92 6.28
CA ASN A 319 -10.34 -32.31 6.28
C ASN A 319 -10.35 -30.78 6.43
N GLN A 320 -9.33 -30.18 7.06
CA GLN A 320 -9.27 -28.72 7.27
C GLN A 320 -8.26 -28.00 6.36
N LYS A 321 -7.63 -28.70 5.41
CA LYS A 321 -6.67 -28.06 4.48
C LYS A 321 -7.31 -26.90 3.73
N ASP A 322 -8.50 -27.11 3.16
CA ASP A 322 -9.19 -26.09 2.38
C ASP A 322 -9.66 -24.93 3.25
N GLY A 323 -10.18 -25.21 4.45
CA GLY A 323 -10.62 -24.17 5.39
C GLY A 323 -9.47 -23.26 5.83
N VAL A 324 -8.30 -23.84 6.16
CA VAL A 324 -7.09 -23.08 6.49
C VAL A 324 -6.62 -22.29 5.27
N LYS A 325 -6.55 -22.92 4.09
CA LYS A 325 -6.14 -22.27 2.85
C LYS A 325 -7.00 -21.04 2.55
N SER A 326 -8.33 -21.17 2.59
CA SER A 326 -9.26 -20.06 2.37
C SER A 326 -9.13 -18.96 3.43
N ALA A 327 -8.89 -19.31 4.70
CA ALA A 327 -8.65 -18.32 5.75
C ALA A 327 -7.37 -17.51 5.48
N VAL A 328 -6.29 -18.17 5.08
CA VAL A 328 -5.02 -17.52 4.72
C VAL A 328 -5.21 -16.60 3.52
N GLU A 329 -5.84 -17.08 2.44
CA GLU A 329 -6.10 -16.30 1.23
C GLU A 329 -6.92 -15.05 1.52
N SER A 330 -7.98 -15.19 2.33
CA SER A 330 -8.81 -14.07 2.79
C SER A 330 -8.00 -13.05 3.57
N GLY A 331 -7.16 -13.50 4.50
CA GLY A 331 -6.27 -12.65 5.29
C GLY A 331 -5.28 -11.86 4.44
N VAL A 332 -4.62 -12.54 3.51
CA VAL A 332 -3.65 -11.91 2.61
C VAL A 332 -4.34 -10.91 1.71
N ASN A 333 -5.50 -11.25 1.14
CA ASN A 333 -6.27 -10.33 0.31
C ASN A 333 -6.73 -9.09 1.09
N LYS A 334 -7.25 -9.25 2.33
CA LYS A 334 -7.60 -8.12 3.21
C LYS A 334 -6.40 -7.19 3.43
N THR A 335 -5.23 -7.76 3.73
CA THR A 335 -4.00 -7.00 4.04
C THR A 335 -3.50 -6.23 2.81
N ILE A 336 -3.49 -6.89 1.65
CA ILE A 336 -3.12 -6.28 0.37
C ILE A 336 -4.07 -5.13 0.00
N LEU A 337 -5.38 -5.32 0.16
CA LEU A 337 -6.36 -4.28 -0.11
C LEU A 337 -6.19 -3.06 0.80
N ALA A 338 -5.90 -3.27 2.09
CA ALA A 338 -5.60 -2.20 3.03
C ALA A 338 -4.33 -1.42 2.62
N LEU A 339 -3.25 -2.13 2.25
CA LEU A 339 -2.02 -1.49 1.79
C LEU A 339 -2.23 -0.70 0.50
N THR A 340 -2.99 -1.25 -0.46
CA THR A 340 -3.38 -0.56 -1.69
C THR A 340 -4.21 0.69 -1.38
N GLY A 341 -5.11 0.65 -0.39
CA GLY A 341 -5.86 1.81 0.08
C GLY A 341 -4.93 2.95 0.55
N ILE A 342 -3.92 2.62 1.34
CA ILE A 342 -2.91 3.59 1.82
C ILE A 342 -2.14 4.23 0.67
N VAL A 343 -1.69 3.43 -0.30
CA VAL A 343 -0.97 3.96 -1.48
C VAL A 343 -1.86 4.89 -2.30
N LYS A 344 -3.14 4.54 -2.49
CA LYS A 344 -4.11 5.41 -3.18
C LYS A 344 -4.29 6.73 -2.45
N GLU A 345 -4.46 6.72 -1.13
CA GLU A 345 -4.60 7.94 -0.35
C GLU A 345 -3.38 8.87 -0.47
N ALA A 346 -2.17 8.30 -0.53
CA ALA A 346 -0.95 9.06 -0.77
C ALA A 346 -0.89 9.68 -2.17
N VAL A 347 -1.25 8.92 -3.21
CA VAL A 347 -1.35 9.44 -4.58
C VAL A 347 -2.41 10.55 -4.66
N ASP A 348 -3.60 10.32 -4.13
CA ASP A 348 -4.70 11.29 -4.11
C ASP A 348 -4.29 12.59 -3.38
N ALA A 349 -3.57 12.49 -2.27
CA ALA A 349 -3.07 13.64 -1.53
C ALA A 349 -2.05 14.44 -2.36
N GLY A 350 -1.08 13.75 -3.00
CA GLY A 350 -0.09 14.42 -3.85
C GLY A 350 -0.73 15.10 -5.07
N LEU A 351 -1.68 14.41 -5.71
CA LEU A 351 -2.46 14.94 -6.82
C LEU A 351 -3.25 16.20 -6.41
N LYS A 352 -3.84 16.24 -5.21
CA LYS A 352 -4.49 17.46 -4.67
C LYS A 352 -3.53 18.63 -4.47
N THR A 353 -2.30 18.35 -4.01
CA THR A 353 -1.27 19.38 -3.85
C THR A 353 -0.94 20.03 -5.18
N ILE A 354 -0.75 19.22 -6.24
CA ILE A 354 -0.52 19.73 -7.60
C ILE A 354 -1.70 20.58 -8.06
N VAL A 355 -2.94 20.08 -7.92
CA VAL A 355 -4.15 20.85 -8.29
C VAL A 355 -4.23 22.19 -7.55
N THR A 356 -3.83 22.22 -6.28
CA THR A 356 -3.81 23.47 -5.49
C THR A 356 -2.73 24.43 -5.98
N ALA A 357 -1.55 23.94 -6.35
CA ALA A 357 -0.50 24.76 -6.95
C ALA A 357 -0.95 25.36 -8.30
N VAL A 358 -1.66 24.57 -9.12
CA VAL A 358 -2.23 25.04 -10.40
C VAL A 358 -3.28 26.13 -10.18
N LYS A 359 -4.15 25.99 -9.18
CA LYS A 359 -5.10 27.06 -8.78
C LYS A 359 -4.39 28.33 -8.33
N GLY A 360 -3.36 28.18 -7.50
CA GLY A 360 -2.58 29.32 -7.02
C GLY A 360 -1.91 30.08 -8.18
N ALA A 361 -1.38 29.34 -9.16
CA ALA A 361 -0.85 29.94 -10.39
C ALA A 361 -1.95 30.67 -11.16
N SER A 362 -3.12 30.04 -11.40
CA SER A 362 -4.26 30.64 -12.11
C SER A 362 -4.72 31.97 -11.51
N ASP A 363 -4.87 32.01 -10.20
CA ASP A 363 -5.37 33.19 -9.48
C ASP A 363 -4.35 34.33 -9.48
N ALA A 364 -3.04 34.01 -9.40
CA ALA A 364 -1.96 34.99 -9.50
C ALA A 364 -1.88 35.63 -10.90
N GLY A 365 -2.10 34.85 -11.96
CA GLY A 365 -2.17 35.35 -13.34
C GLY A 365 -3.35 36.31 -13.55
N ALA A 366 -4.54 35.93 -13.08
CA ALA A 366 -5.75 36.77 -13.19
C ALA A 366 -5.65 38.09 -12.41
N GLY A 367 -5.03 38.09 -11.21
CA GLY A 367 -4.82 39.29 -10.41
C GLY A 367 -3.74 40.26 -10.94
N ALA A 368 -2.88 39.80 -11.84
CA ALA A 368 -1.92 40.64 -12.56
C ALA A 368 -2.55 41.32 -13.78
N ALA A 369 -3.46 40.64 -14.46
CA ALA A 369 -4.14 41.17 -15.64
C ALA A 369 -5.19 42.24 -15.32
N HIS A 370 -5.89 42.13 -14.17
CA HIS A 370 -6.87 43.15 -13.74
C HIS A 370 -6.25 44.46 -13.23
N ARG A 371 -4.91 44.53 -13.13
CA ARG A 371 -4.14 45.71 -12.72
C ARG A 371 -3.45 46.45 -13.88
N LYS A 372 -3.67 46.02 -15.13
CA LYS A 372 -3.31 46.76 -16.35
C LYS A 372 -4.56 47.37 -16.96
#